data_AF-A0A925ZYQ2-F1
#
_entry.id   AF-A0A925ZYQ2-F1
#
_cell.length_a   1.000
_cell.length_b   1.000
_cell.length_c   1.000
_cell.angle_alpha   90.00
_cell.angle_beta   90.00
_cell.angle_gamma   90.00
#
_symmetry.space_group_name_H-M   'P 1'
#
loop_
_entity.id
_entity.type
_entity.pdbx_description
1 polymer ?
#
loop_
_entity_poly.entity_id
_entity_poly.type
_entity_poly.pdbx_seq_one_letter_code
_entity_poly.pdbx_strand_id
1 'polypeptide(L)'
;MSADVSPELDGGLPVGFYEQLRTPLILAHILCHHVFYHPQTVFTKEVAALTGLDADFVATMHEVHDNATLAEVMQEQSEHFLWYLHLSHELLTSPLSQQLVERLQPQLPNPAPTPARGPAEMAQLMEYFVDRLRILAENFSGYLTQTDEEAQSLELAALQLEGIVARQLTTLPPLPRLTLAPDEGSDKEPGQELDEGWVEVLIEERVADKPVFGARFHFQNAQLHVMRLALTLPSVLPEILGNTFAREVAAVEAFRTPLLESLRQRLLAARPDESMPFTRPELALLFRAVQVCGMVLLLPDFEDLMLSAAPVANAPDDAAVSTQVRQVMAVIVTGFVELIQREFGTEPAFVQAQQETRRLADLL
;
A
#
# COMPACT_ATOMS: atom_id res chain seq x y z
N MET A 1 13.05 0.22 31.74
CA MET A 1 13.97 0.58 30.64
C MET A 1 13.19 0.38 29.35
N SER A 2 12.53 1.42 28.86
CA SER A 2 11.80 1.37 27.60
C SER A 2 12.84 1.40 26.48
N ALA A 3 12.94 0.32 25.71
CA ALA A 3 13.75 0.32 24.50
C ALA A 3 13.05 1.24 23.51
N ASP A 4 13.68 2.38 23.25
CA ASP A 4 13.30 3.32 22.21
C ASP A 4 13.59 2.65 20.86
N VAL A 5 12.60 1.94 20.32
CA VAL A 5 12.70 1.32 18.99
C VAL A 5 12.45 2.44 17.98
N SER A 6 13.49 3.21 17.70
CA SER A 6 13.46 4.13 16.57
C SER A 6 13.27 3.32 15.29
N PRO A 7 12.35 3.71 14.39
CA PRO A 7 12.18 3.02 13.13
C PRO A 7 13.52 2.97 12.39
N GLU A 8 13.86 1.84 11.78
CA GLU A 8 15.03 1.77 10.91
C GLU A 8 14.79 2.72 9.74
N LEU A 9 15.67 3.72 9.62
CA LEU A 9 15.64 4.72 8.56
C LEU A 9 16.79 4.44 7.60
N ASP A 10 16.48 4.45 6.31
CA ASP A 10 17.45 4.40 5.22
C ASP A 10 17.35 5.72 4.44
N GLY A 11 18.42 6.53 4.45
CA GLY A 11 18.39 7.90 3.94
C GLY A 11 17.48 8.87 4.72
N GLY A 12 16.96 8.48 5.90
CA GLY A 12 15.97 9.27 6.64
C GLY A 12 14.52 8.94 6.28
N LEU A 13 14.29 7.99 5.37
CA LEU A 13 12.97 7.44 5.04
C LEU A 13 12.80 6.04 5.64
N PRO A 14 11.56 5.58 5.91
CA PRO A 14 11.32 4.22 6.34
C PRO A 14 11.88 3.20 5.35
N VAL A 15 12.44 2.09 5.84
CA VAL A 15 12.94 1.01 4.99
C VAL A 15 11.84 0.53 4.02
N GLY A 16 12.17 0.46 2.73
CA GLY A 16 11.25 0.01 1.67
C GLY A 16 10.19 1.04 1.26
N PHE A 17 10.33 2.30 1.66
CA PHE A 17 9.44 3.40 1.25
C PHE A 17 9.46 3.63 -0.27
N TYR A 18 10.64 3.71 -0.89
CA TYR A 18 10.79 3.84 -2.34
C TYR A 18 10.12 2.68 -3.08
N GLU A 19 10.30 1.44 -2.64
CA GLU A 19 9.68 0.26 -3.28
C GLU A 19 8.14 0.33 -3.29
N GLN A 20 7.52 0.99 -2.30
CA GLN A 20 6.06 1.18 -2.29
C GLN A 20 5.61 2.26 -3.29
N LEU A 21 6.49 3.19 -3.63
CA LEU A 21 6.24 4.33 -4.52
C LEU A 21 6.82 4.15 -5.91
N ARG A 22 7.66 3.14 -6.12
CA ARG A 22 8.41 2.91 -7.35
C ARG A 22 7.51 2.94 -8.58
N THR A 23 6.48 2.10 -8.62
CA THR A 23 5.56 2.06 -9.77
C THR A 23 4.81 3.39 -9.97
N PRO A 24 4.19 4.01 -8.94
CA PRO A 24 3.64 5.37 -9.07
C PRO A 24 4.63 6.41 -9.60
N LEU A 25 5.88 6.41 -9.12
CA LEU A 25 6.93 7.34 -9.53
C LEU A 25 7.40 7.12 -10.97
N ILE A 26 7.42 5.87 -11.44
CA ILE A 26 7.67 5.54 -12.84
C ILE A 26 6.56 6.11 -13.74
N LEU A 27 5.29 5.91 -13.37
CA LEU A 27 4.16 6.43 -14.16
C LEU A 27 4.13 7.96 -14.16
N ALA A 28 4.38 8.57 -13.00
CA ALA A 28 4.62 10.00 -12.85
C ALA A 28 5.71 10.48 -13.82
N HIS A 29 6.85 9.78 -13.84
CA HIS A 29 7.98 10.14 -14.68
C HIS A 29 7.61 10.10 -16.16
N ILE A 30 6.96 9.04 -16.63
CA ILE A 30 6.56 8.91 -18.04
C ILE A 30 5.72 10.12 -18.49
N LEU A 31 4.75 10.53 -17.67
CA LEU A 31 3.86 11.65 -18.02
C LEU A 31 4.57 13.00 -17.91
N CYS A 32 5.34 13.23 -16.84
CA CYS A 32 6.12 14.46 -16.68
C CYS A 32 7.18 14.59 -17.77
N HIS A 33 7.90 13.52 -18.10
CA HIS A 33 8.85 13.51 -19.20
C HIS A 33 8.17 13.87 -20.52
N HIS A 34 7.00 13.30 -20.82
CA HIS A 34 6.22 13.67 -22.00
C HIS A 34 5.89 15.18 -22.04
N VAL A 35 5.48 15.76 -20.92
CA VAL A 35 5.23 17.21 -20.81
C VAL A 35 6.47 18.02 -21.12
N PHE A 36 7.59 17.72 -20.48
CA PHE A 36 8.81 18.52 -20.55
C PHE A 36 9.66 18.24 -21.79
N TYR A 37 9.40 17.14 -22.49
CA TYR A 37 9.89 16.89 -23.85
C TYR A 37 9.27 17.84 -24.89
N HIS A 38 8.17 18.51 -24.55
CA HIS A 38 7.47 19.46 -25.43
C HIS A 38 7.49 20.89 -24.86
N PRO A 39 8.67 21.51 -24.64
CA PRO A 39 8.83 22.80 -23.95
C PRO A 39 8.20 23.98 -24.70
N GLN A 40 7.84 23.79 -25.98
CA GLN A 40 7.24 24.84 -26.80
C GLN A 40 5.73 24.98 -26.63
N THR A 41 5.06 23.99 -26.04
CA THR A 41 3.60 24.02 -25.83
C THR A 41 3.21 25.08 -24.80
N VAL A 42 1.98 25.59 -24.91
CA VAL A 42 1.45 26.55 -23.93
C VAL A 42 1.34 25.88 -22.56
N PHE A 43 0.89 24.62 -22.52
CA PHE A 43 0.84 23.81 -21.31
C PHE A 43 2.17 23.78 -20.56
N THR A 44 3.26 23.34 -21.22
CA THR A 44 4.56 23.17 -20.54
C THR A 44 5.12 24.50 -20.06
N LYS A 45 4.92 25.59 -20.80
CA LYS A 45 5.34 26.95 -20.39
C LYS A 45 4.59 27.45 -19.17
N GLU A 46 3.27 27.28 -19.11
CA GLU A 46 2.45 27.70 -17.97
C GLU A 46 2.78 26.86 -16.72
N VAL A 47 2.94 25.55 -16.87
CA VAL A 47 3.36 24.67 -15.77
C VAL A 47 4.73 25.08 -15.23
N ALA A 48 5.74 25.19 -16.08
CA ALA A 48 7.10 25.59 -15.67
C ALA A 48 7.12 26.97 -15.00
N ALA A 49 6.34 27.92 -15.50
CA ALA A 49 6.24 29.26 -14.92
C ALA A 49 5.59 29.27 -13.54
N LEU A 50 4.63 28.37 -13.28
CA LEU A 50 3.95 28.27 -11.99
C LEU A 50 4.78 27.50 -10.96
N THR A 51 5.39 26.39 -11.36
CA THR A 51 5.97 25.41 -10.43
C THR A 51 7.50 25.43 -10.36
N GLY A 52 8.17 26.07 -11.30
CA GLY A 52 9.62 25.98 -11.45
C GLY A 52 10.13 24.65 -12.01
N LEU A 53 9.24 23.68 -12.26
CA LEU A 53 9.62 22.39 -12.86
C LEU A 53 10.17 22.58 -14.27
N ASP A 54 11.18 21.78 -14.59
CA ASP A 54 11.81 21.71 -15.91
C ASP A 54 12.22 20.28 -16.29
N ALA A 55 12.85 20.14 -17.46
CA ALA A 55 13.31 18.85 -17.96
C ALA A 55 14.46 18.26 -17.12
N ASP A 56 15.31 19.10 -16.52
CA ASP A 56 16.48 18.67 -15.75
C ASP A 56 16.04 18.03 -14.42
N PHE A 57 15.03 18.61 -13.76
CA PHE A 57 14.43 17.99 -12.59
C PHE A 57 13.74 16.66 -12.92
N VAL A 58 13.01 16.60 -14.03
CA VAL A 58 12.35 15.35 -14.45
C VAL A 58 13.38 14.26 -14.77
N ALA A 59 14.52 14.62 -15.38
CA ALA A 59 15.64 13.71 -15.57
C ALA A 59 16.26 13.29 -14.22
N THR A 60 16.37 14.20 -13.25
CA THR A 60 16.83 13.84 -11.89
C THR A 60 15.90 12.79 -11.26
N MET A 61 14.59 12.94 -11.41
CA MET A 61 13.61 11.95 -10.93
C MET A 61 13.72 10.58 -11.61
N HIS A 62 14.28 10.51 -12.83
CA HIS A 62 14.56 9.23 -13.50
C HIS A 62 15.61 8.41 -12.76
N GLU A 63 16.67 9.06 -12.29
CA GLU A 63 17.83 8.45 -11.63
C GLU A 63 17.52 7.97 -10.20
N VAL A 64 16.33 8.28 -9.68
CA VAL A 64 15.89 7.85 -8.35
C VAL A 64 15.51 6.37 -8.38
N HIS A 65 16.33 5.53 -7.74
CA HIS A 65 16.19 4.07 -7.73
C HIS A 65 16.17 3.43 -6.34
N ASP A 66 16.32 4.23 -5.28
CA ASP A 66 16.32 3.77 -3.90
C ASP A 66 15.86 4.85 -2.90
N ASN A 67 15.80 4.48 -1.62
CA ASN A 67 15.43 5.39 -0.54
C ASN A 67 16.43 6.55 -0.37
N ALA A 68 17.73 6.30 -0.57
CA ALA A 68 18.77 7.29 -0.32
C ALA A 68 18.69 8.43 -1.33
N THR A 69 18.63 8.10 -2.61
CA THR A 69 18.48 9.06 -3.72
C THR A 69 17.14 9.79 -3.66
N LEU A 70 16.05 9.11 -3.30
CA LEU A 70 14.76 9.76 -3.11
C LEU A 70 14.81 10.77 -1.96
N ALA A 71 15.41 10.39 -0.83
CA ALA A 71 15.53 11.28 0.32
C ALA A 71 16.40 12.51 0.02
N GLU A 72 17.47 12.34 -0.76
CA GLU A 72 18.32 13.45 -1.24
C GLU A 72 17.49 14.44 -2.07
N VAL A 73 16.73 13.97 -3.07
CA VAL A 73 15.85 14.83 -3.87
C VAL A 73 14.80 15.53 -3.00
N MET A 74 14.18 14.82 -2.07
CA MET A 74 13.20 15.37 -1.14
C MET A 74 13.78 16.47 -0.24
N GLN A 75 15.07 16.40 0.10
CA GLN A 75 15.73 17.38 0.96
C GLN A 75 16.28 18.57 0.17
N GLU A 76 16.95 18.31 -0.95
CA GLU A 76 17.66 19.33 -1.72
C GLU A 76 16.72 20.11 -2.65
N GLN A 77 15.66 19.48 -3.15
CA GLN A 77 14.76 20.04 -4.16
C GLN A 77 13.30 19.83 -3.77
N SER A 78 12.98 20.08 -2.50
CA SER A 78 11.67 19.78 -1.92
C SER A 78 10.49 20.40 -2.67
N GLU A 79 10.55 21.69 -3.03
CA GLU A 79 9.44 22.34 -3.76
C GLU A 79 9.23 21.72 -5.15
N HIS A 80 10.31 21.42 -5.87
CA HIS A 80 10.22 20.75 -7.18
C HIS A 80 9.66 19.34 -7.02
N PHE A 81 10.10 18.59 -6.01
CA PHE A 81 9.55 17.26 -5.74
C PHE A 81 8.04 17.32 -5.43
N LEU A 82 7.60 18.28 -4.62
CA LEU A 82 6.18 18.47 -4.34
C LEU A 82 5.38 18.77 -5.61
N TRP A 83 5.86 19.71 -6.43
CA TRP A 83 5.18 20.06 -7.67
C TRP A 83 5.16 18.92 -8.68
N TYR A 84 6.23 18.12 -8.71
CA TYR A 84 6.29 16.92 -9.54
C TYR A 84 5.20 15.93 -9.15
N LEU A 85 4.98 15.71 -7.85
CA LEU A 85 3.89 14.85 -7.36
C LEU A 85 2.50 15.41 -7.73
N HIS A 86 2.27 16.71 -7.53
CA HIS A 86 1.00 17.34 -7.88
C HIS A 86 0.73 17.28 -9.39
N LEU A 87 1.71 17.65 -10.23
CA LEU A 87 1.57 17.57 -11.67
C LEU A 87 1.29 16.13 -12.11
N SER A 88 2.00 15.15 -11.54
CA SER A 88 1.80 13.73 -11.84
C SER A 88 0.40 13.26 -11.47
N HIS A 89 -0.09 13.65 -10.29
CA HIS A 89 -1.46 13.38 -9.87
C HIS A 89 -2.47 13.91 -10.90
N GLU A 90 -2.37 15.19 -11.27
CA GLU A 90 -3.28 15.81 -12.26
C GLU A 90 -3.21 15.14 -13.63
N LEU A 91 -2.01 14.74 -14.08
CA LEU A 91 -1.86 14.05 -15.35
C LEU A 91 -2.46 12.63 -15.32
N LEU A 92 -2.31 11.92 -14.21
CA LEU A 92 -2.83 10.56 -14.01
C LEU A 92 -4.35 10.52 -13.78
N THR A 93 -4.98 11.60 -13.32
CA THR A 93 -6.44 11.74 -13.24
C THR A 93 -7.07 12.26 -14.53
N SER A 94 -6.26 12.77 -15.46
CA SER A 94 -6.71 13.32 -16.75
C SER A 94 -6.93 12.26 -17.84
N PRO A 95 -7.49 12.62 -19.01
CA PRO A 95 -7.57 11.73 -20.18
C PRO A 95 -6.21 11.20 -20.67
N LEU A 96 -5.09 11.80 -20.27
CA LEU A 96 -3.75 11.31 -20.60
C LEU A 96 -3.47 9.94 -19.96
N SER A 97 -4.07 9.64 -18.81
CA SER A 97 -3.91 8.35 -18.14
C SER A 97 -4.55 7.20 -18.91
N GLN A 98 -5.67 7.45 -19.59
CA GLN A 98 -6.31 6.48 -20.47
C GLN A 98 -5.38 6.14 -21.64
N GLN A 99 -4.75 7.16 -22.24
CA GLN A 99 -3.75 6.94 -23.28
C GLN A 99 -2.56 6.13 -22.74
N LEU A 100 -2.06 6.45 -21.55
CA LEU A 100 -0.97 5.68 -20.93
C LEU A 100 -1.36 4.21 -20.74
N VAL A 101 -2.54 3.94 -20.18
CA VAL A 101 -3.09 2.59 -20.00
C VAL A 101 -3.20 1.84 -21.33
N GLU A 102 -3.75 2.47 -22.36
CA GLU A 102 -3.85 1.88 -23.70
C GLU A 102 -2.49 1.53 -24.31
N ARG A 103 -1.43 2.27 -23.96
CA ARG A 103 -0.06 2.00 -24.43
C ARG A 103 0.68 0.97 -23.60
N LEU A 104 0.40 0.87 -22.31
CA LEU A 104 0.99 -0.15 -21.43
C LEU A 104 0.32 -1.53 -21.62
N GLN A 105 -0.97 -1.57 -21.97
CA GLN A 105 -1.73 -2.82 -22.09
C GLN A 105 -1.11 -3.86 -23.06
N PRO A 106 -0.63 -3.49 -24.27
CA PRO A 106 -0.01 -4.44 -25.19
C PRO A 106 1.37 -4.92 -24.75
N GLN A 107 2.05 -4.15 -23.90
CA GLN A 107 3.42 -4.41 -23.49
C GLN A 107 3.51 -5.32 -22.27
N LEU A 108 2.45 -5.38 -21.48
CA LEU A 108 2.36 -6.36 -20.40
C LEU A 108 2.27 -7.76 -21.05
N PRO A 109 3.24 -8.67 -20.83
CA PRO A 109 3.16 -10.04 -21.36
C PRO A 109 1.77 -10.64 -21.08
N ASN A 110 1.17 -11.43 -21.96
CA ASN A 110 -0.07 -12.11 -21.58
C ASN A 110 0.34 -13.40 -20.84
N PRO A 111 0.27 -13.49 -19.49
CA PRO A 111 0.59 -14.76 -18.87
C PRO A 111 -0.54 -15.73 -19.25
N ALA A 112 -0.22 -16.99 -19.45
CA ALA A 112 -1.14 -18.09 -19.76
C ALA A 112 -2.47 -18.07 -18.96
N PRO A 113 -3.48 -18.90 -19.34
CA PRO A 113 -4.88 -18.56 -19.60
C PRO A 113 -5.65 -18.01 -18.38
N THR A 114 -5.15 -16.95 -17.78
CA THR A 114 -5.85 -16.11 -16.83
C THR A 114 -6.58 -15.09 -17.69
N PRO A 115 -7.89 -14.83 -17.50
CA PRO A 115 -8.59 -13.86 -18.32
C PRO A 115 -7.78 -12.58 -18.36
N ALA A 116 -7.44 -12.11 -19.56
CA ALA A 116 -6.68 -10.90 -19.79
C ALA A 116 -7.17 -9.83 -18.80
N ARG A 117 -6.26 -9.22 -18.04
CA ARG A 117 -6.61 -8.18 -17.06
C ARG A 117 -7.52 -7.20 -17.77
N GLY A 118 -8.77 -7.18 -17.32
CA GLY A 118 -9.79 -6.37 -17.96
C GLY A 118 -9.41 -4.89 -17.81
N PRO A 119 -9.95 -4.01 -18.67
CA PRO A 119 -9.78 -2.56 -18.51
C PRO A 119 -10.15 -2.07 -17.09
N ALA A 120 -11.06 -2.77 -16.41
CA ALA A 120 -11.44 -2.49 -15.03
C ALA A 120 -10.32 -2.73 -13.99
N GLU A 121 -9.50 -3.78 -14.14
CA GLU A 121 -8.41 -4.08 -13.21
C GLU A 121 -7.28 -3.06 -13.35
N MET A 122 -6.99 -2.65 -14.59
CA MET A 122 -6.01 -1.59 -14.84
C MET A 122 -6.50 -0.24 -14.30
N ALA A 123 -7.79 0.07 -14.44
CA ALA A 123 -8.37 1.28 -13.86
C ALA A 123 -8.22 1.30 -12.33
N GLN A 124 -8.48 0.18 -11.63
CA GLN A 124 -8.30 0.07 -10.18
C GLN A 124 -6.84 0.26 -9.76
N LEU A 125 -5.90 -0.29 -10.53
CA LEU A 125 -4.47 -0.14 -10.27
C LEU A 125 -4.00 1.30 -10.47
N MET A 126 -4.49 1.99 -11.51
CA MET A 126 -4.24 3.42 -11.71
C MET A 126 -4.83 4.26 -10.58
N GLU A 127 -6.06 3.97 -10.14
CA GLU A 127 -6.70 4.65 -9.01
C GLU A 127 -5.86 4.49 -7.73
N TYR A 128 -5.37 3.27 -7.46
CA TYR A 128 -4.47 3.02 -6.34
C TYR A 128 -3.19 3.86 -6.42
N PHE A 129 -2.55 3.97 -7.59
CA PHE A 129 -1.33 4.75 -7.75
C PHE A 129 -1.56 6.26 -7.62
N VAL A 130 -2.67 6.76 -8.19
CA VAL A 130 -3.10 8.15 -8.04
C VAL A 130 -3.29 8.49 -6.56
N ASP A 131 -3.99 7.65 -5.81
CA ASP A 131 -4.24 7.89 -4.38
C ASP A 131 -2.93 7.89 -3.57
N ARG A 132 -1.98 7.01 -3.90
CA ARG A 132 -0.65 7.01 -3.27
C ARG A 132 0.13 8.29 -3.51
N LEU A 133 0.15 8.80 -4.74
CA LEU A 133 0.81 10.07 -5.06
C LEU A 133 0.14 11.26 -4.37
N ARG A 134 -1.21 11.27 -4.32
CA ARG A 134 -1.99 12.28 -3.60
C ARG A 134 -1.62 12.33 -2.12
N ILE A 135 -1.67 11.17 -1.44
CA ILE A 135 -1.33 11.08 -0.02
C ILE A 135 0.12 11.52 0.23
N LEU A 136 1.05 11.15 -0.66
CA LEU A 136 2.44 11.58 -0.56
C LEU A 136 2.58 13.10 -0.70
N ALA A 137 1.92 13.70 -1.70
CA ALA A 137 1.93 15.14 -1.91
C ALA A 137 1.33 15.90 -0.73
N GLU A 138 0.21 15.43 -0.18
CA GLU A 138 -0.45 16.03 0.99
C GLU A 138 0.44 15.99 2.23
N ASN A 139 1.03 14.83 2.53
CA ASN A 139 1.94 14.69 3.67
C ASN A 139 3.18 15.57 3.51
N PHE A 140 3.71 15.67 2.29
CA PHE A 140 4.90 16.44 2.01
C PHE A 140 4.65 17.95 2.00
N SER A 141 3.49 18.38 1.50
CA SER A 141 2.97 19.75 1.63
C SER A 141 2.86 20.17 3.10
N GLY A 142 2.30 19.30 3.95
CA GLY A 142 2.22 19.54 5.39
C GLY A 142 3.58 19.58 6.08
N TYR A 143 4.61 18.94 5.52
CA TYR A 143 5.98 19.04 6.02
C TYR A 143 6.66 20.36 5.63
N LEU A 144 6.40 20.87 4.42
CA LEU A 144 7.02 22.10 3.92
C LEU A 144 6.39 23.37 4.47
N THR A 145 5.12 23.31 4.84
CA THR A 145 4.37 24.48 5.32
C THR A 145 4.49 24.59 6.85
N GLN A 146 5.10 25.66 7.33
CA GLN A 146 5.23 25.92 8.77
C GLN A 146 4.15 26.87 9.28
N THR A 147 3.52 27.60 8.35
CA THR A 147 2.51 28.61 8.62
C THR A 147 1.25 28.39 7.79
N ASP A 148 0.11 28.87 8.30
CA ASP A 148 -1.16 28.82 7.58
C ASP A 148 -1.14 29.62 6.27
N GLU A 149 -0.34 30.69 6.19
CA GLU A 149 -0.21 31.53 5.00
C GLU A 149 0.53 30.80 3.87
N GLU A 150 1.62 30.10 4.18
CA GLU A 150 2.34 29.25 3.23
C GLU A 150 1.44 28.12 2.72
N ALA A 151 0.69 27.47 3.63
CA ALA A 151 -0.25 26.41 3.27
C ALA A 151 -1.33 26.91 2.30
N GLN A 152 -1.92 28.08 2.56
CA GLN A 152 -2.92 28.69 1.67
C GLN A 152 -2.33 29.09 0.31
N SER A 153 -1.12 29.63 0.30
CA SER A 153 -0.44 29.99 -0.95
C SER A 153 -0.17 28.75 -1.81
N LEU A 154 0.27 27.66 -1.17
CA LEU A 154 0.55 26.39 -1.84
C LEU A 154 -0.73 25.73 -2.35
N GLU A 155 -1.80 25.73 -1.56
CA GLU A 155 -3.12 25.23 -1.97
C GLU A 155 -3.67 26.03 -3.17
N LEU A 156 -3.54 27.36 -3.15
CA LEU A 156 -3.93 28.20 -4.27
C LEU A 156 -3.12 27.88 -5.54
N ALA A 157 -1.81 27.68 -5.41
CA ALA A 157 -0.95 27.30 -6.53
C ALA A 157 -1.30 25.89 -7.06
N ALA A 158 -1.65 24.93 -6.20
CA ALA A 158 -2.14 23.61 -6.62
C ALA A 158 -3.45 23.71 -7.41
N LEU A 159 -4.40 24.55 -6.97
CA LEU A 159 -5.63 24.83 -7.72
C LEU A 159 -5.36 25.53 -9.06
N GLN A 160 -4.34 26.40 -9.12
CA GLN A 160 -3.93 27.02 -10.38
C GLN A 160 -3.35 25.97 -11.35
N LEU A 161 -2.55 25.03 -10.84
CA LEU A 161 -2.00 23.93 -11.61
C LEU A 161 -3.10 23.03 -12.18
N GLU A 162 -4.07 22.61 -11.35
CA GLU A 162 -5.27 21.88 -11.79
C GLU A 162 -5.99 22.65 -12.92
N GLY A 163 -6.18 23.96 -12.72
CA GLY A 163 -6.78 24.83 -13.73
C GLY A 163 -5.99 24.89 -15.05
N ILE A 164 -4.65 24.90 -14.99
CA ILE A 164 -3.80 24.83 -16.20
C ILE A 164 -4.01 23.49 -16.89
N VAL A 165 -4.02 22.38 -16.14
CA VAL A 165 -4.21 21.04 -16.70
C VAL A 165 -5.56 20.92 -17.39
N ALA A 166 -6.64 21.31 -16.72
CA ALA A 166 -7.98 21.24 -17.29
C ALA A 166 -8.13 22.05 -18.60
N ARG A 167 -7.43 23.19 -18.73
CA ARG A 167 -7.54 24.07 -19.90
C ARG A 167 -6.58 23.73 -21.04
N GLN A 168 -5.34 23.37 -20.70
CA GLN A 168 -4.23 23.35 -21.66
C GLN A 168 -3.74 21.95 -22.02
N LEU A 169 -4.21 20.88 -21.35
CA LEU A 169 -3.73 19.52 -21.61
C LEU A 169 -3.89 19.11 -23.09
N THR A 170 -4.94 19.57 -23.76
CA THR A 170 -5.19 19.29 -25.18
C THR A 170 -4.18 19.94 -26.14
N THR A 171 -3.34 20.86 -25.64
CA THR A 171 -2.24 21.47 -26.42
C THR A 171 -1.00 20.58 -26.46
N LEU A 172 -0.91 19.57 -25.60
CA LEU A 172 0.14 18.56 -25.68
C LEU A 172 -0.12 17.61 -26.86
N PRO A 173 0.92 17.15 -27.56
CA PRO A 173 0.78 16.06 -28.51
C PRO A 173 0.36 14.76 -27.79
N PRO A 174 -0.24 13.80 -28.51
CA PRO A 174 -0.59 12.50 -27.95
C PRO A 174 0.67 11.76 -27.47
N LEU A 175 0.52 10.88 -26.49
CA LEU A 175 1.63 10.08 -25.99
C LEU A 175 2.27 9.27 -27.15
N PRO A 176 3.62 9.25 -27.25
CA PRO A 176 4.32 8.45 -28.26
C PRO A 176 4.04 6.95 -28.04
N ARG A 177 4.19 6.15 -29.09
CA ARG A 177 4.00 4.70 -28.98
C ARG A 177 5.21 4.12 -28.27
N LEU A 178 4.97 3.43 -27.16
CA LEU A 178 5.97 2.58 -26.54
C LEU A 178 6.14 1.37 -27.48
N THR A 179 7.24 1.28 -28.22
CA THR A 179 7.59 0.12 -29.06
C THR A 179 8.76 -0.61 -28.41
N LEU A 180 8.63 -1.93 -28.21
CA LEU A 180 9.64 -2.83 -27.62
C LEU A 180 10.49 -3.55 -28.67
N ALA A 181 10.35 -3.21 -29.95
CA ALA A 181 11.03 -3.92 -31.02
C ALA A 181 12.14 -3.03 -31.56
N PRO A 182 13.40 -3.51 -31.60
CA PRO A 182 14.43 -2.85 -32.37
C PRO A 182 13.98 -2.90 -33.83
N ASP A 183 13.60 -1.75 -34.36
CA ASP A 183 13.22 -1.60 -35.75
C ASP A 183 14.50 -1.65 -36.58
N GLU A 184 15.04 -2.86 -36.78
CA GLU A 184 16.14 -3.13 -37.70
C GLU A 184 15.66 -2.87 -39.14
N GLY A 185 15.58 -1.59 -39.54
CA GLY A 185 15.32 -1.21 -40.93
C GLY A 185 14.58 0.09 -41.17
N SER A 186 14.17 0.83 -40.13
CA SER A 186 13.57 2.14 -40.32
C SER A 186 14.63 3.23 -40.16
N ASP A 187 14.90 3.98 -41.23
CA ASP A 187 15.52 5.32 -41.16
C ASP A 187 14.59 6.21 -40.30
N LYS A 188 14.67 6.08 -38.96
CA LYS A 188 13.92 6.92 -38.02
C LYS A 188 14.69 8.19 -37.78
N GLU A 189 13.98 9.31 -37.89
CA GLU A 189 14.39 10.58 -37.34
C GLU A 189 14.84 10.38 -35.87
N PRO A 190 15.99 10.94 -35.47
CA PRO A 190 16.50 10.77 -34.12
C PRO A 190 15.60 11.53 -33.14
N GLY A 191 14.83 10.81 -32.32
CA GLY A 191 14.13 11.43 -31.19
C GLY A 191 12.76 10.89 -30.79
N GLN A 192 12.44 9.61 -31.03
CA GLN A 192 11.12 9.07 -30.69
C GLN A 192 11.10 7.76 -29.90
N GLU A 193 12.20 7.41 -29.23
CA GLU A 193 12.25 6.26 -28.32
C GLU A 193 12.18 6.78 -26.88
N LEU A 194 11.03 6.55 -26.24
CA LEU A 194 11.00 6.47 -24.78
C LEU A 194 11.83 5.24 -24.41
N ASP A 195 12.82 5.42 -23.53
CA ASP A 195 13.80 4.42 -23.14
C ASP A 195 13.14 3.05 -22.88
N GLU A 196 13.61 2.00 -23.57
CA GLU A 196 13.04 0.64 -23.48
C GLU A 196 13.16 0.07 -22.05
N GLY A 197 14.07 0.61 -21.23
CA GLY A 197 14.29 0.21 -19.84
C GLY A 197 13.06 0.34 -18.93
N TRP A 198 12.13 1.26 -19.19
CA TRP A 198 10.91 1.43 -18.38
C TRP A 198 9.98 0.24 -18.48
N VAL A 199 9.90 -0.34 -19.67
CA VAL A 199 9.03 -1.47 -19.95
C VAL A 199 9.63 -2.73 -19.33
N GLU A 200 10.96 -2.87 -19.39
CA GLU A 200 11.66 -3.92 -18.66
C GLU A 200 11.46 -3.79 -17.15
N VAL A 201 11.52 -2.59 -16.55
CA VAL A 201 11.23 -2.43 -15.11
C VAL A 201 9.79 -2.85 -14.77
N LEU A 202 8.79 -2.43 -15.56
CA LEU A 202 7.39 -2.85 -15.38
C LEU A 202 7.18 -4.35 -15.63
N ILE A 203 8.02 -4.98 -16.44
CA ILE A 203 8.00 -6.42 -16.75
C ILE A 203 8.80 -7.23 -15.72
N GLU A 204 9.93 -6.75 -15.20
CA GLU A 204 10.77 -7.42 -14.21
C GLU A 204 10.13 -7.42 -12.82
N GLU A 205 9.43 -6.35 -12.46
CA GLU A 205 8.56 -6.31 -11.28
C GLU A 205 7.50 -7.42 -11.31
N ARG A 206 7.22 -7.93 -12.52
CA ARG A 206 6.27 -9.01 -12.78
C ARG A 206 6.90 -10.40 -13.01
N VAL A 207 8.09 -10.49 -13.61
CA VAL A 207 8.77 -11.77 -13.94
C VAL A 207 9.58 -12.30 -12.76
N ALA A 208 9.90 -11.47 -11.76
CA ALA A 208 10.22 -12.00 -10.45
C ALA A 208 9.03 -12.86 -9.99
N ASP A 209 9.27 -14.16 -9.79
CA ASP A 209 8.35 -15.19 -9.30
C ASP A 209 7.94 -14.90 -7.83
N LYS A 210 7.46 -13.68 -7.62
CA LYS A 210 6.98 -13.09 -6.38
C LYS A 210 5.46 -13.29 -6.38
N PRO A 211 4.91 -13.79 -5.26
CA PRO A 211 3.49 -14.09 -5.17
C PRO A 211 2.67 -12.86 -5.55
N VAL A 212 1.80 -13.05 -6.54
CA VAL A 212 0.85 -12.07 -7.06
C VAL A 212 0.16 -11.35 -5.88
N PHE A 213 0.45 -10.06 -5.74
CA PHE A 213 -0.15 -9.07 -4.84
C PHE A 213 -0.49 -9.57 -3.44
N GLY A 214 0.50 -9.53 -2.56
CA GLY A 214 0.26 -9.57 -1.12
C GLY A 214 0.47 -8.21 -0.48
N ALA A 215 -0.56 -7.68 0.20
CA ALA A 215 -0.40 -6.53 1.07
C ALA A 215 0.73 -6.80 2.06
N ARG A 216 1.67 -5.87 2.18
CA ARG A 216 2.80 -5.98 3.12
C ARG A 216 2.40 -5.31 4.42
N PHE A 217 2.43 -6.05 5.51
CA PHE A 217 2.15 -5.52 6.83
C PHE A 217 3.42 -5.52 7.68
N HIS A 218 3.57 -4.47 8.47
CA HIS A 218 4.55 -4.39 9.55
C HIS A 218 3.76 -4.47 10.84
N PHE A 219 4.12 -5.42 11.70
CA PHE A 219 3.48 -5.57 13.01
C PHE A 219 4.46 -5.18 14.10
N GLN A 220 4.08 -4.19 14.89
CA GLN A 220 4.77 -3.92 16.14
C GLN A 220 4.67 -5.12 17.07
N ASN A 221 5.56 -5.21 18.06
CA ASN A 221 5.68 -6.37 18.93
C ASN A 221 4.32 -6.81 19.54
N ALA A 222 3.55 -5.87 20.10
CA ALA A 222 2.23 -6.16 20.67
C ALA A 222 1.22 -6.64 19.61
N GLN A 223 1.23 -6.03 18.42
CA GLN A 223 0.35 -6.43 17.31
C GLN A 223 0.68 -7.85 16.84
N LEU A 224 1.97 -8.16 16.70
CA LEU A 224 2.45 -9.47 16.29
C LEU A 224 2.03 -10.56 17.30
N HIS A 225 2.11 -10.27 18.60
CA HIS A 225 1.60 -11.17 19.63
C HIS A 225 0.10 -11.42 19.53
N VAL A 226 -0.70 -10.38 19.25
CA VAL A 226 -2.15 -10.53 19.03
C VAL A 226 -2.42 -11.36 17.77
N MET A 227 -1.69 -11.14 16.67
CA MET A 227 -1.86 -11.95 15.44
C MET A 227 -1.53 -13.43 15.68
N ARG A 228 -0.46 -13.72 16.44
CA ARG A 228 -0.07 -15.08 16.84
C ARG A 228 -1.14 -15.74 17.70
N LEU A 229 -1.65 -15.02 18.69
CA LEU A 229 -2.73 -15.49 19.55
C LEU A 229 -3.98 -15.80 18.72
N ALA A 230 -4.40 -14.84 17.88
CA ALA A 230 -5.57 -14.96 17.03
C ALA A 230 -5.54 -16.23 16.18
N LEU A 231 -4.41 -16.56 15.54
CA LEU A 231 -4.28 -17.80 14.75
C LEU A 231 -4.19 -19.08 15.59
N THR A 232 -3.87 -18.97 16.88
CA THR A 232 -3.79 -20.12 17.78
C THR A 232 -5.17 -20.47 18.34
N LEU A 233 -5.99 -19.46 18.63
CA LEU A 233 -7.28 -19.61 19.30
C LEU A 233 -8.22 -20.62 18.61
N PRO A 234 -8.42 -20.64 17.28
CA PRO A 234 -9.32 -21.61 16.66
C PRO A 234 -8.99 -23.08 16.95
N SER A 235 -7.71 -23.39 17.17
CA SER A 235 -7.25 -24.74 17.49
C SER A 235 -7.39 -25.12 18.96
N VAL A 236 -7.36 -24.13 19.86
CA VAL A 236 -7.27 -24.36 21.31
C VAL A 236 -8.61 -24.12 22.03
N LEU A 237 -9.42 -23.18 21.54
CA LEU A 237 -10.71 -22.81 22.16
C LEU A 237 -11.64 -24.00 22.46
N PRO A 238 -11.81 -25.01 21.59
CA PRO A 238 -12.73 -26.12 21.86
C PRO A 238 -12.33 -26.94 23.09
N GLU A 239 -11.02 -27.05 23.36
CA GLU A 239 -10.49 -27.81 24.48
C GLU A 239 -10.62 -27.05 25.80
N ILE A 240 -10.54 -25.71 25.75
CA ILE A 240 -10.57 -24.88 26.96
C ILE A 240 -12.00 -24.52 27.38
N LEU A 241 -12.82 -23.99 26.47
CA LEU A 241 -14.09 -23.35 26.85
C LEU A 241 -15.29 -24.28 26.83
N GLY A 242 -15.26 -25.38 26.07
CA GLY A 242 -16.34 -26.38 25.99
C GLY A 242 -17.73 -25.87 25.55
N ASN A 243 -17.89 -24.57 25.30
CA ASN A 243 -19.17 -23.91 25.01
C ASN A 243 -19.56 -24.03 23.53
N THR A 244 -20.76 -23.54 23.18
CA THR A 244 -21.26 -23.61 21.79
C THR A 244 -20.41 -22.76 20.85
N PHE A 245 -20.02 -21.55 21.27
CA PHE A 245 -19.15 -20.68 20.50
C PHE A 245 -17.84 -21.37 20.09
N ALA A 246 -17.13 -22.00 21.04
CA ALA A 246 -15.86 -22.66 20.78
C ALA A 246 -15.99 -23.85 19.82
N ARG A 247 -17.10 -24.61 19.91
CA ARG A 247 -17.39 -25.70 18.96
C ARG A 247 -17.65 -25.17 17.55
N GLU A 248 -18.38 -24.08 17.42
CA GLU A 248 -18.68 -23.46 16.12
C GLU A 248 -17.44 -22.80 15.50
N VAL A 249 -16.57 -22.18 16.32
CA VAL A 249 -15.26 -21.68 15.85
C VAL A 249 -14.46 -22.82 15.21
N ALA A 250 -14.37 -24.00 15.85
CA ALA A 250 -13.68 -25.15 15.26
C ALA A 250 -14.41 -25.79 14.07
N ALA A 251 -15.68 -25.45 13.83
CA ALA A 251 -16.44 -25.89 12.67
C ALA A 251 -16.19 -25.02 11.43
N VAL A 252 -15.65 -23.82 11.58
CA VAL A 252 -15.34 -22.92 10.46
C VAL A 252 -14.32 -23.57 9.52
N GLU A 253 -14.72 -23.78 8.27
CA GLU A 253 -13.93 -24.48 7.25
C GLU A 253 -12.57 -23.82 6.99
N ALA A 254 -12.53 -22.48 7.00
CA ALA A 254 -11.30 -21.71 6.78
C ALA A 254 -10.19 -22.06 7.79
N PHE A 255 -10.53 -22.38 9.04
CA PHE A 255 -9.57 -22.75 10.08
C PHE A 255 -9.09 -24.21 9.97
N ARG A 256 -9.69 -25.04 9.11
CA ARG A 256 -9.30 -26.43 8.88
C ARG A 256 -8.35 -26.61 7.69
N THR A 257 -7.92 -25.50 7.11
CA THR A 257 -7.04 -25.50 5.95
C THR A 257 -5.57 -25.63 6.37
N PRO A 258 -4.69 -26.22 5.54
CA PRO A 258 -3.24 -26.21 5.80
C PRO A 258 -2.66 -24.79 5.81
N LEU A 259 -3.39 -23.82 5.26
CA LEU A 259 -3.02 -22.41 5.25
C LEU A 259 -2.93 -21.83 6.67
N LEU A 260 -3.80 -22.26 7.59
CA LEU A 260 -3.75 -21.80 8.99
C LEU A 260 -2.42 -22.16 9.63
N GLU A 261 -1.96 -23.40 9.47
CA GLU A 261 -0.70 -23.84 10.06
C GLU A 261 0.49 -23.14 9.42
N SER A 262 0.51 -23.04 8.09
CA SER A 262 1.55 -22.32 7.36
C SER A 262 1.67 -20.87 7.82
N LEU A 263 0.54 -20.16 7.90
CA LEU A 263 0.50 -18.76 8.31
C LEU A 263 0.90 -18.59 9.78
N ARG A 264 0.47 -19.51 10.66
CA ARG A 264 0.84 -19.52 12.08
C ARG A 264 2.35 -19.69 12.24
N GLN A 265 2.96 -20.65 11.56
CA GLN A 265 4.42 -20.87 11.62
C GLN A 265 5.20 -19.66 11.12
N ARG A 266 4.75 -19.03 10.02
CA ARG A 266 5.34 -17.79 9.51
C ARG A 266 5.28 -16.66 10.53
N LEU A 267 4.11 -16.43 11.14
CA LEU A 267 3.97 -15.39 12.18
C LEU A 267 4.75 -15.71 13.45
N LEU A 268 4.91 -16.98 13.83
CA LEU A 268 5.77 -17.37 14.94
C LEU A 268 7.26 -17.10 14.66
N ALA A 269 7.72 -17.33 13.43
CA ALA A 269 9.10 -17.09 13.02
C ALA A 269 9.42 -15.60 12.81
N ALA A 270 8.41 -14.77 12.54
CA ALA A 270 8.58 -13.36 12.21
C ALA A 270 9.10 -12.52 13.39
N ARG A 271 9.83 -11.47 13.05
CA ARG A 271 10.29 -10.46 14.03
C ARG A 271 9.31 -9.28 14.07
N PRO A 272 9.25 -8.56 15.20
CA PRO A 272 8.58 -7.25 15.23
C PRO A 272 9.13 -6.35 14.13
N ASP A 273 8.23 -5.56 13.53
CA ASP A 273 8.53 -4.55 12.49
C ASP A 273 9.08 -5.13 11.17
N GLU A 274 9.16 -6.46 11.06
CA GLU A 274 9.52 -7.14 9.81
C GLU A 274 8.39 -7.03 8.78
N SER A 275 8.73 -6.64 7.55
CA SER A 275 7.79 -6.54 6.44
C SER A 275 7.32 -7.91 5.97
N MET A 276 6.09 -8.29 6.32
CA MET A 276 5.53 -9.59 5.95
C MET A 276 4.54 -9.47 4.79
N PRO A 277 4.76 -10.16 3.66
CA PRO A 277 3.78 -10.22 2.58
C PRO A 277 2.65 -11.19 2.91
N PHE A 278 1.40 -10.81 2.65
CA PHE A 278 0.23 -11.68 2.83
C PHE A 278 -0.53 -11.87 1.54
N THR A 279 -0.71 -13.11 1.11
CA THR A 279 -1.66 -13.39 0.03
C THR A 279 -3.08 -13.06 0.48
N ARG A 280 -3.99 -12.77 -0.45
CA ARG A 280 -5.40 -12.48 -0.11
C ARG A 280 -6.07 -13.58 0.75
N PRO A 281 -5.90 -14.88 0.47
CA PRO A 281 -6.45 -15.94 1.33
C PRO A 281 -5.86 -15.92 2.75
N GLU A 282 -4.56 -15.64 2.90
CA GLU A 282 -3.92 -15.51 4.22
C GLU A 282 -4.48 -14.33 5.00
N LEU A 283 -4.68 -13.19 4.32
CA LEU A 283 -5.21 -11.99 4.95
C LEU A 283 -6.67 -12.17 5.38
N ALA A 284 -7.49 -12.81 4.54
CA ALA A 284 -8.87 -13.14 4.88
C ALA A 284 -8.97 -14.17 6.02
N LEU A 285 -8.00 -15.09 6.12
CA LEU A 285 -7.91 -16.04 7.23
C LEU A 285 -7.52 -15.34 8.53
N LEU A 286 -6.50 -14.47 8.49
CA LEU A 286 -6.05 -13.69 9.63
C LEU A 286 -7.16 -12.76 10.13
N PHE A 287 -7.89 -12.12 9.22
CA PHE A 287 -9.05 -11.28 9.55
C PHE A 287 -10.12 -12.04 10.34
N ARG A 288 -10.50 -13.25 9.91
CA ARG A 288 -11.44 -14.10 10.66
C ARG A 288 -10.91 -14.42 12.05
N ALA A 289 -9.64 -14.82 12.14
CA ALA A 289 -9.00 -15.20 13.39
C ALA A 289 -8.92 -14.03 14.38
N VAL A 290 -8.60 -12.83 13.90
CA VAL A 290 -8.56 -11.61 14.71
C VAL A 290 -9.94 -11.23 15.24
N GLN A 291 -10.99 -11.40 14.43
CA GLN A 291 -12.37 -11.19 14.90
C GLN A 291 -12.79 -12.21 15.97
N VAL A 292 -12.43 -13.49 15.80
CA VAL A 292 -12.63 -14.51 16.85
C VAL A 292 -11.85 -14.16 18.12
N CYS A 293 -10.62 -13.66 17.98
CA CYS A 293 -9.84 -13.15 19.12
C CYS A 293 -10.59 -12.03 19.85
N GLY A 294 -11.15 -11.06 19.11
CA GLY A 294 -11.99 -9.99 19.67
C GLY A 294 -13.20 -10.53 20.44
N MET A 295 -13.88 -11.55 19.91
CA MET A 295 -15.02 -12.21 20.57
C MET A 295 -14.61 -12.91 21.87
N VAL A 296 -13.47 -13.59 21.87
CA VAL A 296 -12.93 -14.26 23.05
C VAL A 296 -12.58 -13.27 24.15
N LEU A 297 -12.10 -12.07 23.82
CA LEU A 297 -11.83 -11.00 24.80
C LEU A 297 -13.09 -10.53 25.55
N LEU A 298 -14.28 -10.74 24.99
CA LEU A 298 -15.56 -10.37 25.60
C LEU A 298 -16.12 -11.45 26.53
N LEU A 299 -15.57 -12.67 26.49
CA LEU A 299 -16.04 -13.76 27.34
C LEU A 299 -15.62 -13.54 28.79
N PRO A 300 -16.51 -13.82 29.76
CA PRO A 300 -16.19 -13.70 31.19
C PRO A 300 -15.05 -14.64 31.61
N ASP A 301 -14.96 -15.81 30.97
CA ASP A 301 -13.98 -16.87 31.28
C ASP A 301 -12.61 -16.63 30.62
N PHE A 302 -12.40 -15.49 29.92
CA PHE A 302 -11.14 -15.18 29.26
C PHE A 302 -9.96 -15.07 30.24
N GLU A 303 -10.21 -14.59 31.46
CA GLU A 303 -9.17 -14.47 32.50
C GLU A 303 -8.61 -15.83 32.91
N ASP A 304 -9.49 -16.82 33.08
CA ASP A 304 -9.09 -18.20 33.38
C ASP A 304 -8.29 -18.83 32.22
N LEU A 305 -8.61 -18.44 30.98
CA LEU A 305 -7.93 -18.87 29.77
C LEU A 305 -6.51 -18.30 29.64
N MET A 306 -6.28 -17.06 30.09
CA MET A 306 -4.96 -16.42 30.11
C MET A 306 -4.08 -16.93 31.26
N LEU A 307 -4.68 -17.13 32.44
CA LEU A 307 -3.99 -17.61 33.64
C LEU A 307 -3.56 -19.08 33.54
N SER A 308 -4.29 -19.91 32.80
CA SER A 308 -3.92 -21.32 32.56
C SER A 308 -2.77 -21.51 31.56
N ALA A 309 -2.45 -20.49 30.75
CA ALA A 309 -1.41 -20.55 29.72
C ALA A 309 -0.01 -20.10 30.20
N ALA A 310 0.13 -19.51 31.40
CA ALA A 310 1.39 -18.99 31.92
C ALA A 310 1.68 -19.46 33.37
N PRO A 311 2.75 -20.22 33.64
CA PRO A 311 3.16 -20.51 35.00
C PRO A 311 3.95 -19.33 35.55
N VAL A 312 3.32 -18.39 36.24
CA VAL A 312 4.05 -17.31 36.93
C VAL A 312 3.62 -17.22 38.39
N ALA A 313 4.61 -17.43 39.25
CA ALA A 313 4.55 -17.27 40.68
C ALA A 313 4.62 -15.79 41.07
N ASN A 314 3.72 -15.39 41.99
CA ASN A 314 3.79 -14.24 42.90
C ASN A 314 4.00 -12.83 42.29
N ALA A 315 2.95 -11.99 42.28
CA ALA A 315 2.85 -10.64 42.92
C ALA A 315 1.68 -9.82 42.29
N PRO A 316 1.37 -8.58 42.70
CA PRO A 316 0.06 -8.15 43.20
C PRO A 316 -0.82 -7.38 42.19
N ASP A 317 -2.13 -7.31 42.45
CA ASP A 317 -3.20 -6.63 41.69
C ASP A 317 -3.36 -7.05 40.20
N ASP A 318 -3.52 -8.37 40.00
CA ASP A 318 -3.78 -9.03 38.71
C ASP A 318 -4.96 -8.44 37.91
N ALA A 319 -5.99 -7.92 38.57
CA ALA A 319 -7.20 -7.44 37.91
C ALA A 319 -6.97 -6.17 37.07
N ALA A 320 -6.15 -5.23 37.56
CA ALA A 320 -5.88 -3.98 36.86
C ALA A 320 -4.99 -4.20 35.63
N VAL A 321 -3.99 -5.08 35.76
CA VAL A 321 -3.09 -5.47 34.66
C VAL A 321 -3.86 -6.26 33.60
N SER A 322 -4.73 -7.20 34.01
CA SER A 322 -5.61 -7.95 33.10
C SER A 322 -6.52 -7.03 32.29
N THR A 323 -7.14 -6.05 32.95
CA THR A 323 -8.01 -5.05 32.30
C THR A 323 -7.23 -4.22 31.27
N GLN A 324 -6.02 -3.79 31.61
CA GLN A 324 -5.17 -3.03 30.70
C GLN A 324 -4.73 -3.86 29.48
N VAL A 325 -4.36 -5.13 29.67
CA VAL A 325 -4.01 -6.05 28.57
C VAL A 325 -5.20 -6.25 27.64
N ARG A 326 -6.40 -6.50 28.20
CA ARG A 326 -7.63 -6.64 27.41
C ARG A 326 -7.92 -5.38 26.60
N GLN A 327 -7.74 -4.20 27.18
CA GLN A 327 -7.95 -2.93 26.49
C GLN A 327 -6.95 -2.72 25.33
N VAL A 328 -5.67 -3.02 25.54
CA VAL A 328 -4.65 -2.92 24.49
C VAL A 328 -4.95 -3.89 23.34
N MET A 329 -5.29 -5.14 23.66
CA MET A 329 -5.66 -6.13 22.65
C MET A 329 -6.91 -5.69 21.87
N ALA A 330 -7.92 -5.13 22.55
CA ALA A 330 -9.12 -4.62 21.89
C ALA A 330 -8.78 -3.51 20.88
N VAL A 331 -7.93 -2.54 21.24
CA VAL A 331 -7.48 -1.47 20.32
C VAL A 331 -6.75 -2.05 19.11
N ILE A 332 -5.86 -3.02 19.31
CA ILE A 332 -5.13 -3.68 18.22
C ILE A 332 -6.08 -4.43 17.29
N VAL A 333 -6.99 -5.22 17.85
CA VAL A 333 -7.99 -5.98 17.10
C VAL A 333 -8.88 -5.06 16.27
N THR A 334 -9.43 -4.01 16.90
CA THR A 334 -10.29 -3.04 16.22
C THR A 334 -9.54 -2.31 15.10
N GLY A 335 -8.34 -1.79 15.37
CA GLY A 335 -7.55 -1.09 14.36
C GLY A 335 -7.19 -1.96 13.17
N PHE A 336 -6.87 -3.24 13.39
CA PHE A 336 -6.64 -4.19 12.30
C PHE A 336 -7.91 -4.46 11.50
N VAL A 337 -9.04 -4.68 12.16
CA VAL A 337 -10.33 -4.95 11.47
C VAL A 337 -10.76 -3.76 10.63
N GLU A 338 -10.68 -2.54 11.15
CA GLU A 338 -11.02 -1.31 10.42
C GLU A 338 -10.13 -1.11 9.19
N LEU A 339 -8.82 -1.34 9.34
CA LEU A 339 -7.87 -1.26 8.23
C LEU A 339 -8.25 -2.22 7.10
N ILE A 340 -8.50 -3.49 7.43
CA ILE A 340 -8.88 -4.50 6.45
C ILE A 340 -10.24 -4.22 5.81
N GLN A 341 -11.21 -3.73 6.58
CA GLN A 341 -12.52 -3.38 6.04
C GLN A 341 -12.44 -2.18 5.09
N ARG A 342 -11.60 -1.19 5.39
CA ARG A 342 -11.38 -0.03 4.53
C ARG A 342 -10.75 -0.43 3.19
N GLU A 343 -9.75 -1.30 3.23
CA GLU A 343 -8.98 -1.67 2.02
C GLU A 343 -9.62 -2.82 1.21
N PHE A 344 -10.25 -3.79 1.89
CA PHE A 344 -10.71 -5.05 1.27
C PHE A 344 -12.18 -5.38 1.55
N GLY A 345 -12.94 -4.47 2.18
CA GLY A 345 -14.29 -4.76 2.67
C GLY A 345 -15.32 -5.15 1.59
N THR A 346 -15.08 -4.76 0.33
CA THR A 346 -15.95 -5.11 -0.81
C THR A 346 -15.60 -6.45 -1.46
N GLU A 347 -14.47 -7.05 -1.11
CA GLU A 347 -14.02 -8.30 -1.71
C GLU A 347 -14.85 -9.50 -1.22
N PRO A 348 -15.20 -10.46 -2.10
CA PRO A 348 -16.06 -11.59 -1.74
C PRO A 348 -15.55 -12.41 -0.54
N ALA A 349 -14.23 -12.62 -0.44
CA ALA A 349 -13.62 -13.41 0.63
C ALA A 349 -13.78 -12.76 2.01
N PHE A 350 -13.76 -11.43 2.07
CA PHE A 350 -13.91 -10.65 3.30
C PHE A 350 -15.38 -10.40 3.65
N VAL A 351 -16.25 -10.23 2.65
CA VAL A 351 -17.71 -10.24 2.87
C VAL A 351 -18.15 -11.58 3.46
N GLN A 352 -17.65 -12.70 2.93
CA GLN A 352 -17.90 -14.02 3.49
C GLN A 352 -17.36 -14.14 4.92
N ALA A 353 -16.13 -13.67 5.15
CA ALA A 353 -15.52 -13.66 6.49
C ALA A 353 -16.40 -12.93 7.51
N GLN A 354 -16.90 -11.75 7.15
CA GLN A 354 -17.80 -10.95 8.01
C GLN A 354 -19.13 -11.66 8.29
N GLN A 355 -19.69 -12.35 7.30
CA GLN A 355 -20.92 -13.13 7.51
C GLN A 355 -20.70 -14.30 8.47
N GLU A 356 -19.58 -15.01 8.32
CA GLU A 356 -19.20 -16.12 9.19
C GLU A 356 -18.97 -15.65 10.63
N THR A 357 -18.21 -14.58 10.82
CA THR A 357 -17.93 -14.04 12.15
C THR A 357 -19.15 -13.40 12.79
N ARG A 358 -20.05 -12.76 12.03
CA ARG A 358 -21.33 -12.29 12.56
C ARG A 358 -22.17 -13.44 13.13
N ARG A 359 -22.22 -14.59 12.45
CA ARG A 359 -22.91 -15.79 12.97
C ARG A 359 -22.27 -16.31 14.24
N LEU A 360 -20.94 -16.24 14.36
CA LEU A 360 -20.25 -16.61 15.60
C LEU A 360 -20.54 -15.63 16.74
N ALA A 361 -20.65 -14.33 16.45
CA ALA A 361 -20.99 -13.32 17.44
C ALA A 361 -22.39 -13.51 18.03
N ASP A 362 -23.35 -14.02 17.24
CA ASP A 362 -24.70 -14.34 17.70
C ASP A 362 -24.75 -15.48 18.75
N LEU A 363 -23.62 -16.15 19.01
CA LEU A 363 -23.49 -17.26 19.97
C LEU A 363 -22.87 -16.85 21.32
N LEU A 364 -22.42 -15.60 21.45
CA LEU A 364 -21.93 -15.00 22.70
C LEU A 364 -23.11 -14.41 23.47
#